data_AF-A0A3D5IYW8-F1
#
_entry.id   AF-A0A3D5IYW8-F1
#
_cell.length_a   1.000
_cell.length_b   1.000
_cell.length_c   1.000
_cell.angle_alpha   90.00
_cell.angle_beta   90.00
_cell.angle_gamma   90.00
#
_symmetry.space_group_name_H-M   'P 1'
#
loop_
_entity.id
_entity.type
_entity.pdbx_description
1 polymer ?
#
loop_
_entity_poly.entity_id
_entity_poly.type
_entity_poly.pdbx_seq_one_letter_code
_entity_poly.pdbx_strand_id
1 'polypeptide(L)' 'MQTSINLTEYYLKKRKMNNKTFNLEILEPIDFENPFIIESLIKERMLNHLNGEYHIQSVDLSLNRRDNYVLIVVVNLID' A
#
# COMPACT_ATOMS: atom_id res chain seq x y z
N MET A 1 -17.26 6.91 -35.47
CA MET A 1 -17.71 6.00 -34.40
C MET A 1 -17.36 6.64 -33.08
N GLN A 2 -18.36 7.03 -32.29
CA GLN A 2 -18.18 7.78 -31.05
C GLN A 2 -18.47 6.82 -29.90
N THR A 3 -17.44 6.41 -29.16
CA THR A 3 -17.57 5.55 -27.98
C THR A 3 -18.17 6.36 -26.84
N SER A 4 -19.44 6.12 -26.55
CA SER A 4 -20.06 6.55 -25.30
C SER A 4 -19.48 5.72 -24.15
N ILE A 5 -18.69 6.36 -23.29
CA ILE A 5 -18.27 5.75 -22.02
C ILE A 5 -19.51 5.71 -21.12
N ASN A 6 -19.89 4.51 -20.68
CA ASN A 6 -20.94 4.36 -19.67
C ASN A 6 -20.42 4.95 -18.35
N LEU A 7 -20.86 6.18 -18.04
CA LEU A 7 -20.43 6.92 -16.85
C LEU A 7 -20.73 6.12 -15.58
N THR A 8 -21.80 5.32 -15.55
CA THR A 8 -22.14 4.47 -14.41
C THR A 8 -21.13 3.34 -14.20
N GLU A 9 -20.63 2.70 -15.27
CA GLU A 9 -19.55 1.72 -15.18
C GLU A 9 -18.22 2.35 -14.78
N TYR A 10 -17.92 3.56 -15.26
CA TYR A 10 -16.76 4.33 -14.82
C TYR A 10 -16.83 4.69 -13.33
N TYR A 11 -17.99 5.15 -12.84
CA TYR A 11 -18.20 5.47 -11.43
C TYR A 11 -18.27 4.21 -10.56
N LEU A 12 -18.75 3.05 -11.04
CA LEU A 12 -18.67 1.75 -10.36
C LEU A 12 -17.24 1.22 -10.29
N LYS A 13 -16.46 1.33 -11.37
CA LYS A 13 -15.04 0.96 -11.41
C LYS A 13 -14.16 1.84 -10.52
N LYS A 14 -14.57 3.10 -10.32
CA LYS A 14 -13.93 4.07 -9.41
C LYS A 14 -14.40 3.92 -7.94
N ARG A 15 -15.54 3.27 -7.69
CA ARG A 15 -16.20 3.17 -6.37
C ARG A 15 -15.66 2.11 -5.40
N LYS A 16 -14.70 1.26 -5.80
CA LYS A 16 -14.05 0.31 -4.88
C LYS A 16 -12.51 0.36 -4.94
N MET A 17 -11.92 1.54 -5.11
CA MET A 17 -10.52 1.72 -4.67
C MET A 17 -10.55 2.06 -3.18
N ASN A 18 -10.71 1.04 -2.35
CA ASN A 18 -10.64 1.16 -0.89
C ASN A 18 -9.16 1.21 -0.49
N ASN A 19 -8.49 2.26 -0.98
CA ASN A 19 -7.08 2.46 -0.75
C ASN A 19 -6.87 2.87 0.71
N LYS A 20 -6.04 2.11 1.41
CA LYS A 20 -5.57 2.43 2.75
C LYS A 20 -4.06 2.59 2.74
N THR A 21 -3.59 3.61 3.46
CA THR A 21 -2.16 3.87 3.65
C THR A 21 -1.76 3.42 5.04
N PHE A 22 -0.69 2.63 5.11
CA PHE A 22 -0.07 2.15 6.34
C PHE A 22 1.34 2.71 6.42
N ASN A 23 1.76 3.13 7.62
CA ASN A 23 3.09 3.68 7.86
C ASN A 23 3.75 2.88 8.97
N LEU A 24 5.01 2.51 8.78
CA LEU A 24 5.85 1.85 9.78
C LEU A 24 7.14 2.63 9.96
N GLU A 25 7.38 3.12 11.17
CA GLU A 25 8.66 3.69 11.55
C GLU A 25 9.66 2.56 11.84
N ILE A 26 10.80 2.61 11.15
CA ILE A 26 11.89 1.64 11.25
C ILE A 26 12.95 2.24 12.17
N LEU A 27 13.10 1.64 13.36
CA LEU A 27 14.04 2.07 14.38
C LEU A 27 15.35 1.27 14.38
N GLU A 28 15.39 0.18 13.61
CA GLU A 28 16.51 -0.74 13.52
C GLU A 28 17.15 -0.68 12.12
N PRO A 29 18.43 -1.04 11.96
CA PRO A 29 19.05 -1.15 10.64
C PRO A 29 18.34 -2.22 9.80
N ILE A 30 17.93 -1.87 8.59
CA ILE A 30 17.26 -2.77 7.64
C ILE A 30 17.94 -2.65 6.27
N ASP A 31 18.11 -3.78 5.61
CA ASP A 31 18.58 -3.83 4.22
C ASP A 31 17.39 -3.59 3.27
N PHE A 32 17.28 -2.34 2.81
CA PHE A 32 16.23 -1.91 1.87
C PHE A 32 16.45 -2.39 0.44
N GLU A 33 17.64 -2.88 0.09
CA GLU A 33 17.91 -3.43 -1.23
C GLU A 33 17.40 -4.86 -1.36
N ASN A 34 17.15 -5.53 -0.23
CA ASN A 34 16.63 -6.89 -0.21
C ASN A 34 15.09 -6.91 -0.23
N PRO A 35 14.45 -7.28 -1.37
CA PRO A 35 13.00 -7.25 -1.49
C PRO A 35 12.29 -8.24 -0.55
N PHE A 36 12.93 -9.34 -0.18
CA PHE A 36 12.34 -10.34 0.71
C PHE A 36 12.18 -9.80 2.14
N ILE A 37 13.15 -9.00 2.60
CA ILE A 37 13.11 -8.37 3.93
C ILE A 37 11.97 -7.34 3.98
N ILE A 38 11.85 -6.51 2.95
CA ILE A 38 10.77 -5.52 2.84
C ILE A 38 9.41 -6.20 2.78
N GLU A 39 9.25 -7.26 1.97
CA GLU A 39 8.00 -7.99 1.87
C GLU A 39 7.58 -8.63 3.21
N SER A 40 8.52 -9.26 3.92
CA SER A 40 8.26 -9.83 5.25
C SER A 40 7.84 -8.76 6.26
N LEU A 41 8.52 -7.61 6.31
CA LEU A 41 8.14 -6.49 7.18
C LEU A 41 6.72 -5.99 6.91
N ILE A 42 6.37 -5.79 5.64
CA ILE A 42 5.04 -5.33 5.25
C ILE A 42 3.99 -6.35 5.70
N LYS A 43 4.19 -7.63 5.42
CA LYS A 43 3.23 -8.68 5.78
C LYS A 43 3.08 -8.85 7.28
N GLU A 44 4.19 -8.97 8.00
CA GLU A 44 4.20 -9.36 9.41
C GLU A 44 3.90 -8.19 10.34
N ARG A 45 4.35 -6.98 10.02
CA ARG A 45 4.24 -5.82 10.91
C ARG A 45 3.18 -4.81 10.49
N MET A 46 2.87 -4.73 9.20
CA MET A 46 1.94 -3.71 8.70
C MET A 46 0.56 -4.30 8.37
N LEU A 47 0.49 -5.42 7.65
CA LEU A 47 -0.76 -5.90 7.04
C LEU A 47 -1.36 -7.13 7.74
N ASN A 48 -0.68 -7.69 8.74
CA ASN A 48 -1.10 -8.92 9.44
C ASN A 48 -2.51 -8.85 10.07
N HIS A 49 -3.03 -7.66 10.33
CA HIS A 49 -4.32 -7.41 10.95
C HIS A 49 -5.46 -7.25 9.93
N LEU A 50 -5.14 -7.27 8.63
CA LEU A 50 -6.15 -7.19 7.58
C LEU A 50 -6.82 -8.55 7.40
N ASN A 51 -8.10 -8.64 7.77
CA ASN A 51 -8.92 -9.85 7.65
C ASN A 51 -9.54 -10.02 6.25
N GLY A 52 -8.84 -9.64 5.18
CA GLY A 52 -9.39 -9.68 3.82
C GLY A 52 -8.32 -9.58 2.75
N GLU A 53 -8.72 -9.80 1.50
CA GLU A 53 -7.82 -9.70 0.36
C GLU A 53 -7.43 -8.24 0.10
N TYR A 54 -6.17 -8.03 -0.25
CA TYR A 54 -5.65 -6.72 -0.58
C TYR A 54 -4.63 -6.81 -1.70
N HIS A 55 -4.47 -5.70 -2.42
CA HIS A 55 -3.41 -5.51 -3.40
C HIS A 55 -2.52 -4.34 -3.00
N ILE A 56 -1.22 -4.57 -2.87
CA ILE A 56 -0.26 -3.48 -2.63
C ILE A 56 -0.16 -2.65 -3.91
N GLN A 57 -0.51 -1.37 -3.83
CA GLN A 57 -0.41 -0.42 -4.94
C GLN A 57 0.95 0.26 -5.00
N SER A 58 1.49 0.67 -3.86
CA SER A 58 2.82 1.28 -3.78
C SER A 58 3.49 0.98 -2.44
N VAL A 59 4.82 1.00 -2.48
CA VAL A 59 5.71 0.92 -1.32
C VAL A 59 6.73 2.02 -1.49
N ASP A 60 6.78 2.93 -0.54
CA ASP A 60 7.64 4.11 -0.55
C ASP A 60 8.46 4.17 0.75
N LEU A 61 9.67 4.70 0.65
CA LEU A 61 10.54 4.93 1.79
C LEU A 61 10.77 6.42 1.97
N SER A 62 10.53 6.92 3.18
CA SER A 62 10.77 8.32 3.54
C SER A 62 11.65 8.41 4.77
N LEU A 63 12.39 9.50 4.91
CA LEU A 63 13.01 9.88 6.19
C LEU A 63 12.04 10.78 6.97
N ASN A 64 11.97 10.61 8.29
CA ASN A 64 11.26 11.53 9.17
C ASN A 64 12.20 12.59 9.78
N ARG A 65 11.66 13.52 10.58
CA ARG A 65 12.42 14.61 11.21
C ARG A 65 13.45 14.15 12.27
N ARG A 66 13.47 12.86 12.61
CA ARG A 66 14.40 12.25 13.57
C ARG A 66 15.43 11.36 12.85
N ASP A 67 15.56 11.51 11.53
CA ASP A 67 16.42 10.69 10.67
C ASP A 67 16.08 9.19 10.69
N ASN A 68 14.88 8.82 11.14
CA ASN A 68 14.39 7.45 11.05
C ASN A 68 13.74 7.22 9.69
N TYR A 69 13.94 6.02 9.16
CA TYR A 69 13.23 5.57 7.97
C TYR A 69 11.77 5.25 8.29
N VAL A 70 10.88 5.59 7.38
CA VAL A 70 9.44 5.32 7.44
C VAL A 70 9.04 4.61 6.16
N LEU A 71 8.56 3.38 6.31
CA LEU A 71 8.00 2.59 5.22
C LEU A 71 6.51 2.95 5.08
N ILE A 72 6.13 3.40 3.90
CA ILE A 72 4.78 3.82 3.56
C ILE A 72 4.23 2.82 2.54
N VAL A 73 3.13 2.16 2.86
CA VAL A 73 2.52 1.15 1.99
C VAL A 73 1.09 1.55 1.70
N VAL A 74 0.77 1.73 0.43
CA VAL A 74 -0.60 1.94 -0.04
C VAL A 74 -1.15 0.61 -0.52
N VAL A 75 -2.24 0.15 0.08
CA VAL A 75 -2.94 -1.07 -0.33
C VAL A 75 -4.34 -0.73 -0.78
N ASN A 76 -4.84 -1.43 -1.78
CA ASN A 76 -6.24 -1.44 -2.14
C ASN A 76 -6.90 -2.65 -1.49
N LEU A 77 -7.90 -2.44 -0.63
CA LEU A 77 -8.69 -3.52 -0.06
C LEU A 77 -9.71 -4.01 -1.09
N ILE A 78 -9.75 -5.32 -1.30
CA ILE A 78 -10.67 -5.99 -2.20
C ILE A 78 -11.85 -6.46 -1.35
N ASP A 79 -12.94 -5.68 -1.37
CA ASP A 79 -14.23 -6.01 -0.72
C ASP A 79 -14.96 -7.16 -1.43
#